data_AF-A0A377TNI9-F1
#
_entry.id   AF-A0A377TNI9-F1
#
_cell.length_a   1.000
_cell.length_b   1.000
_cell.length_c   1.000
_cell.angle_alpha   90.00
_cell.angle_beta   90.00
_cell.angle_gamma   90.00
#
_symmetry.space_group_name_H-M   'P 1'
#
loop_
_entity.id
_entity.type
_entity.pdbx_description
1 polymer ?
#
loop_
_entity_poly.entity_id
_entity_poly.type
_entity_poly.pdbx_seq_one_letter_code
_entity_poly.pdbx_strand_id
1 'polypeptide(L)' 'MLQRALSCRQLRLHYQPIIDIKNNRCVGAEALLRWPGFDGPVMNPAEFIPLAGK' A
#
# COMPACT_ATOMS: atom_id res chain seq x y z
N MET A 1 -15.50 -3.96 -5.00
CA MET A 1 -14.60 -2.77 -5.09
C MET A 1 -13.18 -3.15 -5.54
N LEU A 2 -12.51 -4.11 -4.88
CA LEU A 2 -11.14 -4.55 -5.24
C LEU A 2 -10.98 -5.06 -6.69
N GLN A 3 -11.91 -5.89 -7.18
CA GLN A 3 -11.90 -6.37 -8.57
C GLN A 3 -11.99 -5.22 -9.60
N ARG A 4 -12.75 -4.15 -9.28
CA ARG A 4 -12.86 -2.96 -10.15
C ARG A 4 -11.56 -2.16 -10.16
N ALA A 5 -10.87 -2.05 -9.01
CA ALA A 5 -9.57 -1.40 -8.89
C ALA A 5 -8.47 -2.10 -9.72
N LEU A 6 -8.48 -3.44 -9.71
CA LEU A 6 -7.58 -4.28 -10.52
C LEU A 6 -7.82 -4.04 -12.02
N SER A 7 -9.07 -4.11 -12.46
CA SER A 7 -9.44 -3.89 -13.86
C SER A 7 -9.16 -2.47 -14.36
N CYS A 8 -9.26 -1.47 -13.48
CA CYS A 8 -9.02 -0.07 -13.81
C CYS A 8 -7.56 0.39 -13.67
N ARG A 9 -6.60 -0.52 -13.39
CA ARG A 9 -5.17 -0.20 -13.14
C ARG A 9 -4.97 0.90 -12.09
N GLN A 10 -5.85 0.93 -11.09
CA GLN A 10 -5.83 1.96 -10.05
C GLN A 10 -4.89 1.59 -8.90
N LEU A 11 -4.31 0.39 -8.89
CA LEU A 11 -3.36 -0.01 -7.87
C LEU A 11 -1.96 0.51 -8.20
N ARG A 12 -1.31 1.13 -7.22
CA ARG A 12 0.07 1.60 -7.31
C ARG A 12 0.94 0.81 -6.35
N LEU A 13 2.15 0.50 -6.79
CA LEU A 13 3.16 -0.14 -5.94
C LEU A 13 3.97 0.95 -5.22
N HIS A 14 3.99 0.88 -3.90
CA HIS A 14 4.80 1.73 -3.04
C HIS A 14 5.87 0.87 -2.36
N TYR A 15 7.01 1.48 -2.01
CA TYR A 15 8.09 0.81 -1.30
C TYR A 15 8.31 1.49 0.05
N GLN A 16 8.25 0.71 1.12
CA GLN A 16 8.58 1.17 2.46
C GLN A 16 10.01 0.74 2.81
N PRO A 17 10.96 1.67 2.99
CA PRO A 17 12.33 1.33 3.36
C PRO A 17 12.41 0.63 4.70
N ILE A 18 13.26 -0.39 4.79
CA ILE A 18 13.63 -1.06 6.03
C ILE A 18 15.01 -0.54 6.44
N ILE A 19 15.08 0.14 7.59
CA ILE A 19 16.29 0.79 8.08
C ILE A 19 16.90 -0.06 9.19
N ASP A 20 18.18 -0.42 9.05
CA ASP A 20 18.99 -0.94 10.16
C ASP A 20 19.23 0.20 11.16
N ILE A 21 18.67 0.07 12.36
CA ILE A 21 18.72 1.07 13.43
C ILE A 21 20.16 1.30 13.94
N LYS A 22 21.01 0.28 13.94
CA LYS A 22 22.38 0.38 14.47
C LYS A 22 23.25 1.23 13.57
N ASN A 23 23.09 1.06 12.26
CA ASN A 23 23.94 1.70 11.26
C ASN A 23 23.26 2.85 10.52
N ASN A 24 21.95 3.05 10.75
CA ASN A 24 21.08 3.99 10.03
C ASN A 24 21.16 3.84 8.50
N ARG A 25 21.24 2.59 8.02
CA ARG A 25 21.33 2.28 6.59
C ARG A 25 20.06 1.59 6.12
N CYS A 26 19.61 1.94 4.92
CA CYS A 26 18.57 1.18 4.23
C CYS A 26 19.13 -0.20 3.86
N VAL A 27 18.51 -1.27 4.35
CA VAL A 27 18.92 -2.67 4.10
C VAL A 27 17.94 -3.41 3.20
N GLY A 28 16.81 -2.78 2.85
CA GLY A 28 15.81 -3.35 1.96
C GLY A 28 14.57 -2.47 1.88
N ALA A 29 13.54 -2.96 1.20
CA ALA A 29 12.23 -2.31 1.15
C ALA A 29 11.11 -3.34 1.06
N GLU A 30 10.00 -3.07 1.73
CA GLU A 30 8.76 -3.83 1.59
C GLU A 30 7.91 -3.24 0.46
N ALA A 31 7.45 -4.09 -0.46
CA ALA A 31 6.60 -3.69 -1.57
C ALA A 31 5.12 -3.75 -1.15
N LEU A 32 4.45 -2.60 -1.16
CA LEU A 32 3.09 -2.43 -0.65
C LEU A 32 2.18 -1.92 -1.76
N LEU A 33 1.14 -2.68 -2.09
CA LEU A 33 0.09 -2.21 -2.98
C LEU A 33 -0.79 -1.17 -2.26
N ARG A 34 -1.08 -0.08 -2.96
CA ARG A 34 -1.94 1.01 -2.51
C ARG A 34 -3.00 1.31 -3.57
N TRP A 35 -4.20 1.62 -3.10
CA TRP A 35 -5.27 2.14 -3.95
C TRP A 35 -5.52 3.61 -3.59
N PRO A 36 -5.10 4.57 -4.42
CA PRO A 36 -5.27 6.00 -4.15
C PRO A 36 -6.72 6.50 -4.32
N GLY A 37 -7.73 5.62 -4.45
CA GLY A 37 -9.12 6.01 -4.72
C GLY A 37 -9.30 6.64 -6.10
N PHE A 38 -10.55 6.97 -6.46
CA PHE A 38 -10.85 7.64 -7.74
C PHE A 38 -10.72 9.17 -7.61
N ASP A 39 -11.00 9.79 -6.45
CA ASP A 39 -10.93 11.25 -6.22
C ASP A 39 -10.89 11.63 -4.71
N GLY A 40 -10.30 10.80 -3.82
CA GLY A 40 -10.31 11.03 -2.36
C GLY A 40 -8.96 10.74 -1.70
N PRO A 41 -8.76 11.15 -0.43
CA PRO A 41 -7.50 10.90 0.28
C PRO A 41 -7.18 9.40 0.28
N VAL A 42 -5.89 9.07 0.18
CA VAL A 42 -5.38 7.68 0.25
C VAL A 42 -6.03 6.99 1.45
N MET A 43 -6.90 6.01 1.19
CA MET A 43 -7.59 5.27 2.24
C MET A 43 -6.56 4.66 3.19
N ASN A 44 -6.72 4.92 4.49
CA ASN A 44 -5.75 4.47 5.48
C ASN A 44 -5.74 2.93 5.51
N PRO A 45 -4.58 2.28 5.58
CA PRO A 45 -4.49 0.83 5.76
C PRO A 45 -5.43 0.25 6.83
N ALA A 46 -5.63 0.96 7.94
CA ALA A 46 -6.54 0.54 9.01
C ALA A 46 -8.01 0.43 8.55
N GLU A 47 -8.42 1.16 7.52
CA GLU A 47 -9.80 1.22 7.03
C GLU A 47 -10.12 0.09 6.05
N PHE A 48 -9.15 -0.38 5.26
CA PHE A 48 -9.40 -1.41 4.24
C PHE A 48 -9.00 -2.83 4.68
N ILE A 49 -8.11 -2.99 5.66
CA ILE A 49 -7.72 -4.32 6.18
C ILE A 49 -8.94 -5.15 6.62
N PRO A 50 -9.95 -4.60 7.34
CA PRO A 50 -11.15 -5.36 7.71
C PRO A 50 -12.01 -5.80 6.51
N LEU A 51 -11.90 -5.14 5.36
CA LEU A 51 -12.67 -5.43 4.15
C LEU A 51 -12.02 -6.48 3.25
N ALA A 52 -10.73 -6.78 3.45
CA ALA A 52 -9.97 -7.71 2.61
C ALA A 52 -10.16 -9.20 3.00
N GLY A 53 -10.82 -9.49 4.13
CA GLY A 53 -10.96 -10.83 4.70
C GLY A 53 -12.29 -11.55 4.45
N LYS A 54 -13.12 -11.09 3.50
CA LYS A 54 -14.36 -11.78 3.09
C LYS A 54 -14.42 -11.99 1.59
#